data_AF-A0A7C5FCS4-F1
#
_entry.id   AF-A0A7C5FCS4-F1
#
_cell.length_a   1.000
_cell.length_b   1.000
_cell.length_c   1.000
_cell.angle_alpha   90.00
_cell.angle_beta   90.00
_cell.angle_gamma   90.00
#
_symmetry.space_group_name_H-M   'P 1'
#
loop_
_entity.id
_entity.type
_entity.pdbx_description
1 polymer ?
#
loop_
_entity_poly.entity_id
_entity_poly.type
_entity_poly.pdbx_seq_one_letter_code
_entity_poly.pdbx_strand_id
1 'polypeptide(L)'
;MVILGLFIGFGVSSGFLLYSGKELVNALLYLFFVVFLPALFSTVTLVLLLFRRDAKSLEGVKSSFLFGLFFSIGAFFALFITVATQDIAFGWATTLSIEPKKFSSFLNSIAIWKGICSSCVIDENLAQVSQITRLGGAVSTEQVAKAKELGEWWRYLAMATLIYGVVYRGLLLLFVSILPNKKRGLFESSPNCDSFDGLKSSKRELTPRDALKSRHFRLLGYDVGNLESLGLQSDESAQSVVVAVNAWEPPILDFFDYLDTLGMSQKQIALLLLGVGGKRASDSDIAIWLDKLEQLQKVYEVIV
;
A
#
# COMPACT_ATOMS: atom_id res chain seq x y z
N MET A 1 5.87 8.05 9.73
CA MET A 1 4.49 7.90 9.19
C MET A 1 3.43 8.48 10.14
N VAL A 2 3.39 8.09 11.41
CA VAL A 2 2.41 8.59 12.40
C VAL A 2 2.39 10.12 12.53
N ILE A 3 3.54 10.71 12.91
CA ILE A 3 3.69 12.16 13.09
C ILE A 3 3.34 12.91 11.80
N LEU A 4 3.86 12.42 10.67
CA LEU A 4 3.60 13.00 9.36
C LEU A 4 2.10 12.99 9.01
N GLY A 5 1.41 11.86 9.23
CA GLY A 5 -0.03 11.75 9.02
C GLY A 5 -0.80 12.76 9.86
N LEU A 6 -0.47 12.86 11.16
CA LEU A 6 -1.10 13.80 12.08
C LEU A 6 -0.94 15.26 11.61
N PHE A 7 0.28 15.69 11.28
CA PHE A 7 0.52 17.07 10.83
C PHE A 7 -0.11 17.37 9.46
N ILE A 8 -0.06 16.43 8.52
CA ILE A 8 -0.71 16.61 7.21
C ILE A 8 -2.24 16.68 7.38
N GLY A 9 -2.82 15.80 8.18
CA GLY A 9 -4.24 15.80 8.49
C GLY A 9 -4.68 17.10 9.15
N PHE A 10 -3.92 17.57 10.13
CA PHE A 10 -4.15 18.84 10.78
C PHE A 10 -4.07 20.02 9.81
N GLY A 11 -3.01 20.07 8.98
CA GLY A 11 -2.79 21.15 8.01
C GLY A 11 -3.85 21.21 6.92
N VAL A 12 -4.16 20.07 6.30
CA VAL A 12 -5.21 19.97 5.26
C VAL A 12 -6.58 20.35 5.83
N SER A 13 -6.92 19.80 6.99
CA SER A 13 -8.19 20.12 7.68
C SER A 13 -8.28 21.60 8.03
N SER A 14 -7.22 22.18 8.60
CA SER A 14 -7.17 23.62 8.90
C SER A 14 -7.37 24.46 7.64
N GLY A 15 -6.80 24.05 6.50
CA GLY A 15 -6.98 24.73 5.21
C GLY A 15 -8.44 24.79 4.74
N PHE A 16 -9.18 23.68 4.86
CA PHE A 16 -10.62 23.65 4.53
C PHE A 16 -11.49 24.41 5.54
N LEU A 17 -10.99 24.62 6.76
CA LEU A 17 -11.68 25.31 7.84
C LEU A 17 -11.27 26.79 7.97
N LEU A 18 -10.49 27.32 7.03
CA LEU A 18 -10.11 28.73 7.04
C LEU A 18 -11.35 29.61 6.93
N TYR A 19 -11.57 30.43 7.95
CA TYR A 19 -12.71 31.31 8.05
C TYR A 19 -12.25 32.77 8.02
N SER A 20 -12.83 33.57 7.12
CA SER A 20 -12.50 34.98 6.94
C SER A 20 -13.43 35.92 7.72
N GLY A 21 -14.48 35.40 8.35
CA GLY A 21 -15.55 36.18 8.96
C GLY A 21 -16.57 36.76 7.98
N LYS A 22 -16.32 36.64 6.66
CA LYS A 22 -17.17 37.25 5.62
C LYS A 22 -17.99 36.23 4.82
N GLU A 23 -17.50 35.00 4.75
CA GLU A 23 -18.10 33.93 3.94
C GLU A 23 -18.22 32.65 4.75
N LEU A 24 -19.24 31.85 4.47
CA LEU A 24 -19.45 30.56 5.14
C LEU A 24 -18.45 29.52 4.65
N VAL A 25 -17.93 28.72 5.58
CA VAL A 25 -17.07 27.58 5.25
C VAL A 25 -17.92 26.46 4.67
N ASN A 26 -17.58 26.00 3.47
CA ASN A 26 -18.34 24.95 2.79
C ASN A 26 -18.07 23.57 3.44
N ALA A 27 -18.99 23.13 4.29
CA ALA A 27 -18.92 21.88 5.02
C ALA A 27 -18.89 20.64 4.10
N LEU A 28 -19.46 20.73 2.89
CA LEU A 28 -19.44 19.61 1.94
C LEU A 28 -18.05 19.35 1.37
N LEU A 29 -17.24 20.40 1.18
CA LEU A 29 -15.85 20.22 0.73
C LEU A 29 -15.02 19.51 1.79
N TYR A 30 -15.20 19.89 3.05
CA TYR A 30 -14.57 19.21 4.18
C TYR A 30 -14.99 17.73 4.23
N LEU A 31 -16.29 17.45 4.22
CA LEU A 31 -16.80 16.07 4.23
C LEU A 31 -16.26 15.25 3.06
N PHE A 32 -16.24 15.81 1.85
CA PHE A 32 -15.77 15.10 0.67
C PHE A 32 -14.27 14.83 0.73
N PHE A 33 -13.43 15.86 0.86
CA PHE A 33 -11.97 15.72 0.73
C PHE A 33 -11.28 15.20 1.98
N VAL A 34 -11.79 15.48 3.17
CA VAL A 34 -11.13 15.10 4.43
C VAL A 34 -11.68 13.77 4.96
N VAL A 35 -12.95 13.46 4.70
CA VAL A 35 -13.62 12.29 5.28
C VAL A 35 -13.87 11.20 4.23
N PHE A 36 -14.75 11.45 3.26
CA PHE A 36 -15.28 10.40 2.38
C PHE A 36 -14.29 9.94 1.31
N LEU A 37 -13.63 10.86 0.61
CA LEU A 37 -12.68 10.52 -0.45
C LEU A 37 -11.48 9.71 0.09
N PRO A 38 -10.85 10.11 1.22
CA PRO A 38 -9.80 9.28 1.81
C PRO A 38 -10.32 7.93 2.32
N ALA A 39 -11.58 7.85 2.77
CA ALA A 39 -12.17 6.60 3.24
C ALA A 39 -12.38 5.64 2.06
N LEU A 40 -12.91 6.14 0.94
CA LEU A 40 -13.05 5.41 -0.31
C LEU A 40 -11.71 4.83 -0.80
N PHE A 41 -10.64 5.63 -0.80
CA PHE A 41 -9.33 5.11 -1.19
C PHE A 41 -8.81 4.02 -0.25
N SER A 42 -9.11 4.12 1.05
CA SER A 42 -8.75 3.07 2.03
C SER A 42 -9.50 1.77 1.72
N THR A 43 -10.79 1.86 1.37
CA THR A 43 -11.61 0.71 0.92
C THR A 43 -11.06 0.08 -0.34
N VAL A 44 -10.77 0.88 -1.37
CA VAL A 44 -10.21 0.41 -2.64
C VAL A 44 -8.88 -0.31 -2.41
N THR A 45 -8.02 0.26 -1.56
CA THR A 45 -6.73 -0.34 -1.20
C THR A 45 -6.92 -1.69 -0.52
N LEU A 46 -7.89 -1.82 0.39
CA LEU A 46 -8.21 -3.10 1.00
C LEU A 46 -8.68 -4.13 -0.05
N VAL A 47 -9.59 -3.73 -0.94
CA VAL A 47 -10.13 -4.60 -1.99
C VAL A 47 -8.99 -5.09 -2.90
N LEU A 48 -8.09 -4.22 -3.32
CA LEU A 48 -6.92 -4.59 -4.12
C LEU A 48 -5.99 -5.56 -3.39
N LEU A 49 -5.79 -5.38 -2.08
CA LEU A 49 -5.03 -6.33 -1.25
C LEU A 49 -5.69 -7.71 -1.20
N LEU A 50 -7.03 -7.77 -1.14
CA LEU A 50 -7.77 -9.04 -1.16
C LEU A 50 -7.60 -9.78 -2.49
N PHE A 51 -7.47 -9.06 -3.61
CA PHE A 51 -7.17 -9.65 -4.92
C PHE A 51 -5.69 -10.04 -5.10
N ARG A 52 -4.75 -9.27 -4.53
CA ARG A 52 -3.29 -9.48 -4.68
C ARG A 52 -2.63 -9.64 -3.32
N ARG A 53 -2.85 -10.81 -2.70
CA ARG A 53 -2.41 -11.09 -1.34
C ARG A 53 -0.95 -11.56 -1.29
N ASP A 54 -0.03 -10.60 -1.35
CA ASP A 54 1.40 -10.82 -1.06
C ASP A 54 1.80 -10.15 0.28
N ALA A 55 2.89 -10.63 0.91
CA ALA A 55 3.31 -10.17 2.22
C ALA A 55 3.84 -8.72 2.22
N LYS A 56 4.49 -8.29 1.13
CA LYS A 56 5.04 -6.94 0.97
C LYS A 56 3.91 -5.90 0.85
N SER A 57 2.86 -6.23 0.12
CA SER A 57 1.62 -5.49 -0.03
C SER A 57 0.91 -5.37 1.31
N LEU A 58 0.86 -6.43 2.12
CA LEU A 58 0.25 -6.39 3.46
C LEU A 58 0.92 -5.35 4.38
N GLU A 59 2.25 -5.33 4.44
CA GLU A 59 2.99 -4.34 5.25
C GLU A 59 2.84 -2.90 4.72
N GLY A 60 2.84 -2.74 3.39
CA GLY A 60 2.56 -1.46 2.75
C GLY A 60 1.16 -0.93 3.05
N VAL A 61 0.14 -1.79 2.97
CA VAL A 61 -1.25 -1.44 3.28
C VAL A 61 -1.43 -1.11 4.77
N LYS A 62 -0.82 -1.87 5.69
CA LYS A 62 -0.82 -1.52 7.12
C LYS A 62 -0.24 -0.14 7.36
N SER A 63 0.89 0.18 6.71
CA SER A 63 1.53 1.50 6.82
C SER A 63 0.65 2.61 6.26
N SER A 64 -0.02 2.38 5.14
CA SER A 64 -0.98 3.31 4.53
C SER A 64 -2.19 3.56 5.44
N PHE A 65 -2.78 2.51 6.02
CA PHE A 65 -3.91 2.63 6.94
C PHE A 65 -3.52 3.32 8.24
N LEU A 66 -2.32 3.03 8.77
CA LEU A 66 -1.80 3.74 9.93
C LEU A 66 -1.62 5.23 9.64
N PHE A 67 -1.03 5.58 8.48
CA PHE A 67 -0.95 6.97 8.05
C PHE A 67 -2.33 7.63 7.95
N GLY A 68 -3.28 6.98 7.29
CA GLY A 68 -4.65 7.48 7.12
C GLY A 68 -5.41 7.66 8.44
N LEU A 69 -5.19 6.76 9.41
CA LEU A 69 -5.77 6.86 10.74
C LEU A 69 -5.26 8.12 11.45
N PHE A 70 -3.94 8.33 11.47
CA PHE A 70 -3.35 9.52 12.12
C PHE A 70 -3.65 10.81 11.36
N PHE A 71 -3.81 10.76 10.04
CA PHE A 71 -4.37 11.86 9.25
C PHE A 71 -5.76 12.25 9.76
N SER A 72 -6.67 11.28 9.94
CA SER A 72 -8.01 11.58 10.46
C SER A 72 -8.02 12.06 11.90
N ILE A 73 -7.11 11.56 12.75
CA ILE A 73 -6.93 12.07 14.11
C ILE A 73 -6.47 13.54 14.07
N GLY A 74 -5.46 13.85 13.24
CA GLY A 74 -4.99 15.23 13.05
C GLY A 74 -6.11 16.15 12.54
N ALA A 75 -6.90 15.69 11.56
CA ALA A 75 -8.04 16.43 11.03
C ALA A 75 -9.16 16.65 12.08
N PHE A 76 -9.42 15.63 12.91
CA PHE A 76 -10.37 15.75 14.02
C PHE A 76 -9.92 16.80 15.02
N PHE A 77 -8.65 16.79 15.43
CA PHE A 77 -8.12 17.82 16.33
C PHE A 77 -8.11 19.22 15.70
N ALA A 78 -7.80 19.35 14.40
CA ALA A 78 -7.92 20.63 13.71
C ALA A 78 -9.34 21.17 13.76
N LEU A 79 -10.35 20.34 13.48
CA LEU A 79 -11.75 20.74 13.61
C LEU A 79 -12.10 21.22 15.02
N PHE A 80 -11.72 20.45 16.05
CA PHE A 80 -11.97 20.81 17.45
C PHE A 80 -11.29 22.10 17.85
N ILE A 81 -10.01 22.28 17.49
CA ILE A 81 -9.24 23.49 17.79
C ILE A 81 -9.85 24.69 17.08
N THR A 82 -10.18 24.58 15.79
CA THR A 82 -10.82 25.68 15.06
C THR A 82 -12.13 26.10 15.70
N VAL A 83 -13.02 25.15 15.99
CA VAL A 83 -14.33 25.45 16.58
C VAL A 83 -14.21 25.98 18.02
N ALA A 84 -13.20 25.55 18.77
CA ALA A 84 -12.95 26.05 20.12
C ALA A 84 -12.33 27.45 20.15
N THR A 85 -11.65 27.88 19.07
CA THR A 85 -10.90 29.14 19.02
C THR A 85 -11.54 30.20 18.13
N GLN A 86 -12.38 29.79 17.19
CA GLN A 86 -13.01 30.66 16.19
C GLN A 86 -14.52 30.50 16.23
N ASP A 87 -15.24 31.63 16.12
CA ASP A 87 -16.69 31.63 15.90
C ASP A 87 -16.98 31.37 14.41
N ILE A 88 -16.74 30.12 14.01
CA ILE A 88 -16.83 29.67 12.62
C ILE A 88 -18.29 29.41 12.22
N ALA A 89 -18.69 29.95 11.07
CA ALA A 89 -19.98 29.70 10.48
C ALA A 89 -19.83 28.78 9.25
N PHE A 90 -20.60 27.69 9.23
CA PHE A 90 -20.58 26.73 8.14
C PHE A 90 -21.77 26.89 7.21
N GLY A 91 -21.58 26.47 5.97
CA GLY A 91 -22.61 26.43 4.95
C GLY A 91 -22.47 25.23 4.03
N TRP A 92 -23.48 25.01 3.21
CA TRP A 92 -23.41 24.05 2.12
C TRP A 92 -23.84 24.69 0.80
N ALA A 93 -23.18 24.27 -0.27
CA ALA A 93 -23.57 24.60 -1.63
C ALA A 93 -23.32 23.38 -2.52
N THR A 94 -24.25 23.11 -3.42
CA THR A 94 -24.08 22.08 -4.45
C THR A 94 -24.50 22.65 -5.80
N THR A 95 -23.98 22.06 -6.88
CA THR A 95 -24.43 22.37 -8.24
C THR A 95 -25.80 21.80 -8.57
N LEU A 96 -26.23 20.78 -7.84
CA LEU A 96 -27.57 20.23 -7.91
C LEU A 96 -28.52 21.09 -7.08
N SER A 97 -29.62 21.54 -7.69
CA SER A 97 -30.68 22.27 -6.99
C SER A 97 -31.48 21.30 -6.11
N ILE A 98 -31.03 21.13 -4.87
CA ILE A 98 -31.65 20.26 -3.87
C ILE A 98 -32.35 21.15 -2.82
N GLU A 99 -33.58 20.81 -2.46
CA GLU A 99 -34.30 21.45 -1.37
C GLU A 99 -33.66 21.12 0.00
N PRO A 100 -33.60 22.07 0.95
CA PRO A 100 -33.00 21.86 2.28
C PRO A 100 -33.53 20.63 3.02
N LYS A 101 -34.83 20.35 2.89
CA LYS A 101 -35.47 19.16 3.47
C LYS A 101 -34.94 17.84 2.91
N LYS A 102 -34.77 17.77 1.59
CA LYS A 102 -34.22 16.58 0.92
C LYS A 102 -32.74 16.42 1.26
N PHE A 103 -32.02 17.53 1.33
CA PHE A 103 -30.60 17.55 1.68
C PHE A 103 -30.34 17.07 3.12
N SER A 104 -31.03 17.62 4.11
CA SER A 104 -30.93 17.17 5.51
C SER A 104 -31.36 15.71 5.66
N SER A 105 -32.43 15.28 4.99
CA SER A 105 -32.85 13.87 4.97
C SER A 105 -31.77 12.94 4.42
N PHE A 106 -31.10 13.35 3.33
CA PHE A 106 -30.01 12.59 2.74
C PHE A 106 -28.82 12.48 3.70
N LEU A 107 -28.33 13.59 4.26
CA LEU A 107 -27.23 13.56 5.24
C LEU A 107 -27.57 12.69 6.46
N ASN A 108 -28.80 12.80 6.95
CA ASN A 108 -29.24 12.02 8.11
C ASN A 108 -29.43 10.53 7.79
N SER A 109 -29.61 10.14 6.51
CA SER A 109 -29.68 8.73 6.10
C SER A 109 -28.32 8.04 6.19
N ILE A 110 -27.23 8.79 5.97
CA ILE A 110 -25.85 8.32 6.10
C ILE A 110 -25.25 8.64 7.48
N ALA A 111 -26.01 9.20 8.42
CA ALA A 111 -25.53 9.50 9.77
C ALA A 111 -25.75 8.29 10.69
N ILE A 112 -24.87 7.29 10.65
CA ILE A 112 -25.04 6.06 11.46
C ILE A 112 -25.05 6.33 12.98
N TRP A 113 -24.52 7.47 13.40
CA TRP A 113 -24.54 7.94 14.79
C TRP A 113 -25.87 8.56 15.22
N LYS A 114 -26.83 8.77 14.31
CA LYS A 114 -28.12 9.43 14.60
C LYS A 114 -28.86 8.82 15.79
N GLY A 115 -28.75 7.51 16.00
CA GLY A 115 -29.37 6.82 17.14
C GLY A 115 -28.70 7.07 18.49
N ILE A 116 -27.43 7.51 18.50
CA ILE A 116 -26.62 7.73 19.71
C ILE A 116 -26.47 9.22 20.01
N CYS A 117 -26.31 10.06 18.98
CA CYS A 117 -26.27 11.51 19.10
C CYS A 117 -27.30 12.15 18.18
N SER A 118 -28.48 12.44 18.71
CA SER A 118 -29.55 13.16 18.00
C SER A 118 -29.21 14.64 17.76
N SER A 119 -28.35 15.24 18.58
CA SER A 119 -27.88 16.64 18.42
C SER A 119 -26.73 16.79 17.42
N CYS A 120 -26.22 15.69 16.87
CA CYS A 120 -25.13 15.65 15.89
C CYS A 120 -25.63 15.39 14.46
N VAL A 121 -26.91 15.68 14.19
CA VAL A 121 -27.55 15.51 12.89
C VAL A 121 -27.91 16.88 12.32
N ILE A 122 -28.10 16.96 11.00
CA ILE A 122 -28.51 18.22 10.37
C ILE A 122 -30.02 18.26 10.30
N ASP A 123 -30.66 19.17 11.03
CA ASP A 123 -32.10 19.39 10.92
C ASP A 123 -32.46 20.25 9.68
N GLU A 124 -33.75 20.35 9.38
CA GLU A 124 -34.25 21.08 8.21
C GLU A 124 -33.97 22.59 8.33
N ASN A 125 -34.08 23.18 9.52
CA ASN A 125 -33.85 24.61 9.75
C ASN A 125 -32.37 24.97 9.54
N LEU A 126 -31.46 24.18 10.12
CA LEU A 126 -30.02 24.33 9.92
C LEU A 126 -29.67 24.19 8.45
N ALA A 127 -30.21 23.18 7.75
CA ALA A 127 -30.01 23.04 6.30
C ALA A 127 -30.54 24.24 5.51
N GLN A 128 -31.66 24.85 5.91
CA GLN A 128 -32.22 26.00 5.22
C GLN A 128 -31.36 27.24 5.40
N VAL A 129 -31.01 27.57 6.65
CA VAL A 129 -30.25 28.80 6.99
C VAL A 129 -28.81 28.71 6.48
N SER A 130 -28.22 27.52 6.46
CA SER A 130 -26.83 27.29 6.02
C SER A 130 -26.65 27.13 4.51
N GLN A 131 -27.71 27.27 3.71
CA GLN A 131 -27.61 27.18 2.25
C GLN A 131 -26.89 28.42 1.67
N ILE A 132 -25.81 28.19 0.93
CA ILE A 132 -25.04 29.27 0.28
C ILE A 132 -25.68 29.62 -1.07
N THR A 133 -26.24 30.82 -1.19
CA THR A 133 -26.84 31.33 -2.44
C THR A 133 -25.79 31.95 -3.38
N ARG A 134 -25.95 31.72 -4.69
CA ARG A 134 -24.92 31.99 -5.71
C ARG A 134 -24.71 33.45 -6.14
N LEU A 135 -25.49 34.41 -5.63
CA LEU A 135 -25.52 35.79 -6.14
C LEU A 135 -24.98 36.84 -5.14
N GLY A 136 -23.78 36.59 -4.63
CA GLY A 136 -23.00 37.57 -3.86
C GLY A 136 -22.69 37.04 -2.47
N GLY A 137 -21.43 36.64 -2.26
CA GLY A 137 -20.90 35.97 -1.06
C GLY A 137 -20.94 36.77 0.25
N ALA A 138 -21.84 37.74 0.40
CA ALA A 138 -22.13 38.34 1.68
C ALA A 138 -23.17 37.50 2.43
N VAL A 139 -22.88 37.18 3.68
CA VAL A 139 -23.85 36.60 4.62
C VAL A 139 -25.10 37.48 4.62
N SER A 140 -26.27 36.92 4.32
CA SER A 140 -27.54 37.66 4.33
C SER A 140 -27.88 38.14 5.75
N THR A 141 -28.68 39.20 5.89
CA THR A 141 -29.07 39.73 7.20
C THR A 141 -29.75 38.67 8.10
N GLU A 142 -30.46 37.72 7.49
CA GLU A 142 -31.04 36.56 8.18
C GLU A 142 -29.98 35.58 8.68
N GLN A 143 -28.95 35.30 7.88
CA GLN A 143 -27.83 34.42 8.27
C GLN A 143 -26.93 35.06 9.34
N VAL A 144 -26.75 36.39 9.30
CA VAL A 144 -26.06 37.13 10.37
C VAL A 144 -26.87 37.03 11.67
N ALA A 145 -28.19 37.21 11.60
CA ALA A 145 -29.07 37.09 12.78
C ALA A 145 -29.07 35.67 13.38
N LYS A 146 -28.85 34.64 12.55
CA LYS A 146 -28.77 33.24 12.95
C LYS A 146 -27.34 32.67 12.92
N ALA A 147 -26.31 33.50 13.06
CA ALA A 147 -24.91 33.08 12.99
C ALA A 147 -24.56 31.93 13.94
N LYS A 148 -25.15 31.95 15.15
CA LYS A 148 -25.00 30.89 16.14
C LYS A 148 -25.49 29.52 15.65
N GLU A 149 -26.55 29.49 14.85
CA GLU A 149 -27.08 28.24 14.28
C GLU A 149 -26.12 27.70 13.21
N LEU A 150 -25.49 28.57 12.42
CA LEU A 150 -24.55 28.16 11.36
C LEU A 150 -23.31 27.43 11.89
N GLY A 151 -22.90 27.72 13.13
CA GLY A 151 -21.81 27.00 13.79
C GLY A 151 -22.14 25.53 14.06
N GLU A 152 -23.42 25.16 14.22
CA GLU A 152 -23.85 23.84 14.74
C GLU A 152 -23.47 22.66 13.83
N TRP A 153 -23.10 22.91 12.57
CA TRP A 153 -22.52 21.94 11.64
C TRP A 153 -21.34 21.17 12.23
N TRP A 154 -20.55 21.79 13.11
CA TRP A 154 -19.34 21.17 13.65
C TRP A 154 -19.60 19.81 14.30
N ARG A 155 -20.77 19.60 14.91
CA ARG A 155 -21.12 18.32 15.55
C ARG A 155 -21.27 17.20 14.54
N TYR A 156 -21.91 17.50 13.41
CA TYR A 156 -22.05 16.57 12.30
C TYR A 156 -20.67 16.27 11.68
N LEU A 157 -19.87 17.31 11.45
CA LEU A 157 -18.50 17.16 10.92
C LEU A 157 -17.63 16.32 11.86
N ALA A 158 -17.69 16.58 13.16
CA ALA A 158 -16.94 15.85 14.17
C ALA A 158 -17.34 14.36 14.20
N MET A 159 -18.64 14.07 14.17
CA MET A 159 -19.11 12.68 14.12
C MET A 159 -18.73 11.99 12.80
N ALA A 160 -18.84 12.67 11.67
CA ALA A 160 -18.40 12.13 10.38
C ALA A 160 -16.89 11.82 10.37
N THR A 161 -16.05 12.76 10.83
CA THR A 161 -14.61 12.56 10.95
C THR A 161 -14.26 11.46 11.95
N LEU A 162 -14.97 11.38 13.08
CA LEU A 162 -14.75 10.32 14.07
C LEU A 162 -15.13 8.95 13.50
N ILE A 163 -16.33 8.80 12.97
CA ILE A 163 -16.88 7.51 12.56
C ILE A 163 -16.27 7.02 11.25
N TYR A 164 -16.30 7.84 10.20
CA TYR A 164 -15.79 7.47 8.88
C TYR A 164 -14.29 7.73 8.73
N GLY A 165 -13.76 8.68 9.50
CA GLY A 165 -12.34 8.99 9.48
C GLY A 165 -11.51 8.08 10.38
N VAL A 166 -11.87 8.01 11.66
CA VAL A 166 -11.06 7.33 12.70
C VAL A 166 -11.53 5.90 12.94
N VAL A 167 -12.79 5.68 13.30
CA VAL A 167 -13.31 4.35 13.67
C VAL A 167 -13.25 3.39 12.48
N TYR A 168 -13.76 3.80 11.32
CA TYR A 168 -13.72 3.00 10.10
C TYR A 168 -12.28 2.54 9.77
N ARG A 169 -11.31 3.45 9.82
CA ARG A 169 -9.90 3.10 9.57
C ARG A 169 -9.29 2.23 10.65
N GLY A 170 -9.64 2.46 11.91
CA GLY A 170 -9.25 1.57 13.01
C GLY A 170 -9.73 0.15 12.77
N LEU A 171 -10.98 -0.02 12.31
CA LEU A 171 -11.55 -1.33 11.95
C LEU A 171 -10.84 -1.95 10.74
N LEU A 172 -10.52 -1.18 9.69
CA LEU A 172 -9.75 -1.67 8.55
C LEU A 172 -8.35 -2.11 8.96
N LEU A 173 -7.67 -1.32 9.79
CA LEU A 173 -6.33 -1.65 10.29
C LEU A 173 -6.36 -2.91 11.17
N LEU A 174 -7.37 -3.05 12.03
CA LEU A 174 -7.59 -4.26 12.81
C LEU A 174 -7.81 -5.46 11.90
N PHE A 175 -8.69 -5.34 10.90
CA PHE A 175 -8.96 -6.40 9.93
C PHE A 175 -7.68 -6.85 9.22
N VAL A 176 -6.89 -5.91 8.67
CA VAL A 176 -5.62 -6.22 8.00
C VAL A 176 -4.58 -6.80 8.96
N SER A 177 -4.64 -6.46 10.25
CA SER A 177 -3.74 -7.00 11.26
C SER A 177 -4.04 -8.46 11.61
N ILE A 178 -5.31 -8.88 11.51
CA ILE A 178 -5.76 -10.25 11.77
C ILE A 178 -5.57 -11.15 10.55
N LEU A 179 -5.53 -10.60 9.33
CA LEU A 179 -5.27 -11.38 8.12
C LEU A 179 -3.99 -12.20 8.30
N PRO A 180 -4.03 -13.54 8.16
CA PRO A 180 -2.83 -14.35 8.29
C PRO A 180 -1.79 -13.83 7.32
N ASN A 181 -0.65 -13.44 7.90
CA ASN A 181 0.52 -13.12 7.11
C ASN A 181 0.95 -14.45 6.52
N LYS A 182 0.57 -14.68 5.25
CA LYS A 182 1.12 -15.77 4.47
C LYS A 182 2.57 -15.39 4.18
N LYS A 183 3.42 -15.39 5.23
CA LYS A 183 4.78 -15.91 5.05
C LYS A 183 4.51 -17.24 4.38
N ARG A 184 4.83 -17.36 3.08
CA ARG A 184 4.93 -18.67 2.43
C ARG A 184 5.61 -19.52 3.49
N GLY A 185 4.90 -20.54 3.98
CA GLY A 185 5.51 -21.48 4.90
C GLY A 185 6.86 -21.80 4.32
N LEU A 186 7.89 -21.67 5.15
CA LEU A 186 9.06 -22.54 5.02
C LEU A 186 8.53 -23.85 4.47
N PHE A 187 8.99 -24.21 3.27
CA PHE A 187 8.69 -25.49 2.66
C PHE A 187 8.89 -26.52 3.76
N GLU A 188 7.78 -26.95 4.36
CA GLU A 188 7.77 -28.07 5.26
C GLU A 188 8.15 -29.20 4.33
N SER A 189 9.37 -29.69 4.52
CA SER A 189 9.97 -30.75 3.73
C SER A 189 8.93 -31.84 3.55
N SER A 190 8.33 -31.91 2.35
CA SER A 190 7.44 -32.99 1.98
C SER A 190 8.24 -34.28 2.14
N PRO A 191 7.84 -35.22 3.01
CA PRO A 191 8.56 -36.48 3.20
C PRO A 191 8.19 -37.49 2.11
N ASN A 192 7.85 -37.04 0.90
CA ASN A 192 7.45 -37.93 -0.18
C ASN A 192 8.01 -37.46 -1.53
N CYS A 193 9.30 -37.69 -1.70
CA CYS A 193 9.98 -37.74 -2.99
C CYS A 193 10.48 -39.18 -3.24
N ASP A 194 9.65 -40.18 -2.97
CA ASP A 194 9.85 -41.53 -3.50
C ASP A 194 9.26 -41.57 -4.91
N SER A 195 10.06 -41.15 -5.90
CA SER A 195 10.03 -41.62 -7.30
C SER A 195 10.71 -40.64 -8.27
N PHE A 196 12.00 -40.40 -8.08
CA PHE A 196 12.92 -40.16 -9.20
C PHE A 196 14.19 -40.98 -8.97
N ASP A 197 13.99 -42.29 -8.91
CA ASP A 197 15.05 -43.29 -9.06
C ASP A 197 15.57 -43.22 -10.50
N GLY A 198 16.60 -42.40 -10.71
CA GLY A 198 17.13 -42.21 -12.04
C GLY A 198 18.43 -41.42 -12.14
N LEU A 199 19.17 -41.19 -11.06
CA LEU A 199 20.56 -40.72 -11.09
C LEU A 199 21.22 -41.12 -9.78
N LYS A 200 21.83 -42.31 -9.74
CA LYS A 200 22.71 -42.75 -8.66
C LYS A 200 23.87 -41.75 -8.55
N SER A 201 23.77 -40.79 -7.65
CA SER A 201 24.92 -40.02 -7.19
C SER A 201 25.66 -40.85 -6.14
N SER A 202 26.88 -41.22 -6.51
CA SER A 202 27.87 -41.83 -5.65
C SER A 202 28.13 -40.96 -4.42
N LYS A 203 28.04 -41.57 -3.24
CA LYS A 203 28.43 -41.03 -1.93
C LYS A 203 29.79 -40.32 -1.95
N ARG A 204 29.78 -39.00 -1.77
CA ARG A 204 30.68 -38.20 -0.91
C ARG A 204 30.12 -36.78 -0.87
N GLU A 205 29.59 -36.37 0.28
CA GLU A 205 29.15 -34.99 0.52
C GLU A 205 30.35 -34.05 0.44
N LEU A 206 30.55 -33.44 -0.73
CA LEU A 206 31.31 -32.21 -0.91
C LEU A 206 30.30 -31.08 -0.98
N THR A 207 30.53 -30.02 -0.22
CA THR A 207 29.83 -28.75 -0.35
C THR A 207 29.78 -28.32 -1.84
N PRO A 208 28.66 -27.80 -2.38
CA PRO A 208 28.51 -27.49 -3.81
C PRO A 208 29.65 -26.66 -4.43
N ARG A 209 30.27 -25.79 -3.62
CA ARG A 209 31.44 -24.99 -3.99
C ARG A 209 32.72 -25.81 -4.20
N ASP A 210 32.93 -26.87 -3.42
CA ASP A 210 34.10 -27.75 -3.55
C ASP A 210 33.90 -28.78 -4.66
N ALA A 211 32.65 -29.15 -4.95
CA ALA A 211 32.32 -29.92 -6.15
C ALA A 211 32.64 -29.15 -7.43
N LEU A 212 32.38 -27.83 -7.47
CA LEU A 212 32.73 -26.99 -8.61
C LEU A 212 34.23 -26.85 -8.84
N LYS A 213 35.05 -26.68 -7.79
CA LYS A 213 36.53 -26.57 -7.94
C LYS A 213 37.18 -27.75 -8.67
N SER A 214 36.51 -28.90 -8.70
CA SER A 214 36.97 -30.12 -9.36
C SER A 214 36.43 -30.33 -10.78
N ARG A 215 35.51 -29.48 -11.25
CA ARG A 215 34.93 -29.55 -12.60
C ARG A 215 35.69 -28.62 -13.56
N HIS A 216 35.88 -29.08 -14.79
CA HIS A 216 36.35 -28.23 -15.90
C HIS A 216 35.15 -27.51 -16.52
N PHE A 217 35.06 -26.20 -16.33
CA PHE A 217 34.00 -25.37 -16.92
C PHE A 217 34.52 -23.97 -17.23
N ARG A 218 33.90 -23.31 -18.20
CA ARG A 218 34.14 -21.89 -18.46
C ARG A 218 33.22 -21.07 -17.56
N LEU A 219 33.77 -20.12 -16.82
CA LEU A 219 33.01 -19.22 -15.94
C LEU A 219 32.73 -17.91 -16.67
N LEU A 220 31.46 -17.55 -16.79
CA LEU A 220 31.01 -16.26 -17.32
C LEU A 220 30.25 -15.50 -16.23
N GLY A 221 30.36 -14.17 -16.20
CA GLY A 221 29.55 -13.32 -15.33
C GLY A 221 28.57 -12.52 -16.15
N TYR A 222 27.31 -12.50 -15.74
CA TYR A 222 26.28 -11.61 -16.28
C TYR A 222 25.87 -10.61 -15.21
N ASP A 223 26.27 -9.35 -15.41
CA ASP A 223 26.08 -8.22 -14.48
C ASP A 223 26.61 -8.48 -13.06
N VAL A 224 27.55 -9.42 -12.92
CA VAL A 224 28.28 -9.69 -11.69
C VAL A 224 29.56 -8.87 -11.70
N GLY A 225 29.93 -8.30 -10.55
CA GLY A 225 31.20 -7.60 -10.35
C GLY A 225 32.43 -8.54 -10.43
N ASN A 226 33.43 -8.31 -9.58
CA ASN A 226 34.70 -9.03 -9.68
C ASN A 226 34.56 -10.56 -9.44
N LEU A 227 34.55 -11.35 -10.52
CA LEU A 227 34.49 -12.82 -10.51
C LEU A 227 35.70 -13.47 -9.83
N GLU A 228 36.86 -12.80 -9.81
CA GLU A 228 38.08 -13.32 -9.17
C GLU A 228 37.89 -13.54 -7.66
N SER A 229 36.99 -12.77 -7.04
CA SER A 229 36.64 -12.89 -5.61
C SER A 229 35.96 -14.22 -5.25
N LEU A 230 35.45 -14.97 -6.23
CA LEU A 230 34.76 -16.24 -6.03
C LEU A 230 35.74 -17.41 -5.81
N GLY A 231 37.01 -17.24 -6.20
CA GLY A 231 38.05 -18.27 -6.06
C GLY A 231 37.78 -19.53 -6.90
N LEU A 232 37.10 -19.37 -8.04
CA LEU A 232 36.83 -20.43 -9.02
C LEU A 232 37.78 -20.26 -10.21
N GLN A 233 38.34 -21.36 -10.71
CA GLN A 233 39.20 -21.35 -11.90
C GLN A 233 38.35 -21.57 -13.15
N SER A 234 38.45 -20.67 -14.12
CA SER A 234 37.80 -20.81 -15.42
C SER A 234 38.70 -21.59 -16.37
N ASP A 235 38.15 -22.61 -17.02
CA ASP A 235 38.81 -23.35 -18.10
C ASP A 235 38.19 -22.94 -19.44
N GLU A 236 38.93 -22.13 -20.20
CA GLU A 236 38.49 -21.64 -21.51
C GLU A 236 38.31 -22.76 -22.54
N SER A 237 38.87 -23.95 -22.33
CA SER A 237 38.74 -25.10 -23.23
C SER A 237 37.53 -25.99 -22.93
N ALA A 238 36.82 -25.75 -21.82
CA ALA A 238 35.71 -26.58 -21.39
C ALA A 238 34.43 -26.35 -22.22
N GLN A 239 33.69 -27.44 -22.46
CA GLN A 239 32.41 -27.41 -23.19
C GLN A 239 31.20 -27.05 -22.33
N SER A 240 31.30 -27.18 -21.00
CA SER A 240 30.26 -26.75 -20.07
C SER A 240 30.55 -25.34 -19.56
N VAL A 241 29.50 -24.53 -19.44
CA VAL A 241 29.60 -23.13 -19.02
C VAL A 241 28.79 -22.89 -17.76
N VAL A 242 29.39 -22.21 -16.81
CA VAL A 242 28.74 -21.72 -15.60
C VAL A 242 28.57 -20.22 -15.75
N VAL A 243 27.34 -19.74 -15.69
CA VAL A 243 27.01 -18.30 -15.75
C VAL A 243 26.67 -17.82 -14.34
N ALA A 244 27.52 -16.99 -13.77
CA ALA A 244 27.29 -16.31 -12.51
C ALA A 244 26.34 -15.12 -12.70
N VAL A 245 25.34 -15.03 -11.82
CA VAL A 245 24.31 -13.98 -11.84
C VAL A 245 23.99 -13.53 -10.42
N ASN A 246 23.63 -12.26 -10.27
CA ASN A 246 23.15 -11.73 -9.00
C ASN A 246 21.74 -12.23 -8.71
N ALA A 247 21.56 -12.96 -7.61
CA ALA A 247 20.28 -13.58 -7.26
C ALA A 247 19.19 -12.55 -6.91
N TRP A 248 19.56 -11.40 -6.36
CA TRP A 248 18.62 -10.34 -5.97
C TRP A 248 17.99 -9.62 -7.18
N GLU A 249 18.52 -9.84 -8.38
CA GLU A 249 17.96 -9.38 -9.65
C GLU A 249 17.25 -10.55 -10.34
N PRO A 250 15.92 -10.55 -10.41
CA PRO A 250 15.18 -11.61 -11.07
C PRO A 250 15.53 -11.70 -12.56
N PRO A 251 15.51 -12.89 -13.18
CA PRO A 251 15.85 -13.01 -14.60
C PRO A 251 14.84 -12.23 -15.45
N ILE A 252 15.39 -11.44 -16.37
CA ILE A 252 14.68 -10.63 -17.37
C ILE A 252 14.95 -11.19 -18.78
N LEU A 253 14.22 -10.70 -19.78
CA LEU A 253 14.31 -11.23 -21.15
C LEU A 253 15.75 -11.18 -21.72
N ASP A 254 16.44 -10.07 -21.52
CA ASP A 254 17.81 -9.84 -22.00
C ASP A 254 18.83 -10.88 -21.47
N PHE A 255 18.62 -11.38 -20.25
CA PHE A 255 19.45 -12.43 -19.69
C PHE A 255 19.31 -13.74 -20.48
N PHE A 256 18.10 -14.10 -20.90
CA PHE A 256 17.89 -15.32 -21.70
C PHE A 256 18.39 -15.14 -23.13
N ASP A 257 18.22 -13.94 -23.70
CA ASP A 257 18.79 -13.61 -25.01
C ASP A 257 20.32 -13.77 -24.97
N TYR A 258 20.97 -13.29 -23.91
CA TYR A 258 22.39 -13.54 -23.67
C TYR A 258 22.74 -15.03 -23.62
N LEU A 259 22.00 -15.85 -22.86
CA LEU A 259 22.25 -17.30 -22.84
C LEU A 259 22.11 -17.94 -24.21
N ASP A 260 21.14 -17.49 -25.02
CA ASP A 260 20.91 -18.00 -26.36
C ASP A 260 22.04 -17.56 -27.34
N THR A 261 22.68 -16.39 -27.13
CA THR A 261 23.88 -15.98 -27.90
C THR A 261 25.09 -16.89 -27.71
N LEU A 262 25.15 -17.63 -26.60
CA LEU A 262 26.24 -18.58 -26.37
C LEU A 262 26.19 -19.78 -27.33
N GLY A 263 25.06 -19.99 -28.02
CA GLY A 263 24.90 -21.05 -29.02
C GLY A 263 25.04 -22.47 -28.47
N MET A 264 24.87 -22.65 -27.16
CA MET A 264 24.99 -23.94 -26.47
C MET A 264 23.63 -24.48 -26.04
N SER A 265 23.56 -25.80 -25.82
CA SER A 265 22.35 -26.41 -25.26
C SER A 265 22.16 -26.02 -23.78
N GLN A 266 20.90 -25.91 -23.33
CA GLN A 266 20.59 -25.59 -21.93
C GLN A 266 21.21 -26.59 -20.94
N LYS A 267 21.42 -27.85 -21.34
CA LYS A 267 22.06 -28.90 -20.52
C LYS A 267 23.56 -28.66 -20.29
N GLN A 268 24.19 -27.81 -21.09
CA GLN A 268 25.60 -27.44 -20.96
C GLN A 268 25.78 -26.11 -20.20
N ILE A 269 24.69 -25.45 -19.84
CA ILE A 269 24.69 -24.17 -19.12
C ILE A 269 24.19 -24.41 -17.69
N ALA A 270 25.02 -24.06 -16.72
CA ALA A 270 24.65 -24.00 -15.32
C ALA A 270 24.60 -22.54 -14.84
N LEU A 271 23.67 -22.22 -13.96
CA LEU A 271 23.49 -20.89 -13.38
C LEU A 271 24.02 -20.88 -11.95
N LEU A 272 24.94 -19.97 -11.65
CA LEU A 272 25.47 -19.75 -10.31
C LEU A 272 24.82 -18.50 -9.70
N LEU A 273 23.91 -18.68 -8.76
CA LEU A 273 23.17 -17.59 -8.10
C LEU A 273 23.97 -17.01 -6.94
N LEU A 274 24.35 -15.74 -7.06
CA LEU A 274 25.16 -15.03 -6.07
C LEU A 274 24.33 -14.08 -5.23
N GLY A 275 24.51 -14.13 -3.91
CA GLY A 275 24.03 -13.11 -2.97
C GLY A 275 24.98 -11.92 -2.89
N VAL A 276 24.55 -10.87 -2.19
CA VAL A 276 25.27 -9.59 -2.10
C VAL A 276 26.72 -9.79 -1.68
N GLY A 277 27.65 -9.30 -2.51
CA GLY A 277 29.10 -9.42 -2.28
C GLY A 277 29.67 -10.82 -2.55
N GLY A 278 29.06 -11.61 -3.44
CA GLY A 278 29.54 -12.95 -3.82
C GLY A 278 29.29 -14.03 -2.76
N LYS A 279 28.40 -13.75 -1.80
CA LYS A 279 27.97 -14.69 -0.77
C LYS A 279 26.89 -15.63 -1.29
N ARG A 280 26.47 -16.60 -0.49
CA ARG A 280 25.31 -17.44 -0.79
C ARG A 280 24.06 -16.56 -1.01
N ALA A 281 23.32 -16.84 -2.07
CA ALA A 281 22.04 -16.19 -2.35
C ALA A 281 20.99 -16.45 -1.24
N SER A 282 20.07 -15.52 -1.03
CA SER A 282 18.99 -15.71 -0.07
C SER A 282 17.98 -16.73 -0.59
N ASP A 283 17.37 -17.51 0.30
CA ASP A 283 16.38 -18.53 -0.11
C ASP A 283 15.16 -17.91 -0.83
N SER A 284 14.82 -16.65 -0.53
CA SER A 284 13.78 -15.91 -1.24
C SER A 284 14.16 -15.58 -2.68
N ASP A 285 15.41 -15.19 -2.91
CA ASP A 285 15.90 -14.83 -4.24
C ASP A 285 16.00 -16.07 -5.12
N ILE A 286 16.53 -17.17 -4.57
CA ILE A 286 16.62 -18.48 -5.23
C ILE A 286 15.21 -18.95 -5.65
N ALA A 287 14.22 -18.83 -4.76
CA ALA A 287 12.86 -19.24 -5.07
C ALA A 287 12.23 -18.42 -6.21
N ILE A 288 12.50 -17.11 -6.30
CA ILE A 288 12.04 -16.26 -7.40
C ILE A 288 12.69 -16.68 -8.73
N TRP A 289 13.98 -17.02 -8.70
CA TRP A 289 14.71 -17.53 -9.87
C TRP A 289 14.12 -18.85 -10.37
N LEU A 290 13.90 -19.82 -9.48
CA LEU A 290 13.36 -21.13 -9.84
C LEU A 290 11.93 -21.04 -10.41
N ASP A 291 11.05 -20.25 -9.79
CA ASP A 291 9.67 -20.02 -10.26
C ASP A 291 9.64 -19.41 -11.67
N LYS A 292 10.53 -18.44 -11.95
CA LYS A 292 10.63 -17.83 -13.29
C LYS A 292 11.18 -18.79 -14.34
N LEU A 293 12.17 -19.61 -14.00
CA LEU A 293 12.71 -20.63 -14.91
C LEU A 293 11.65 -21.66 -15.29
N GLU A 294 10.85 -22.10 -14.30
CA GLU A 294 9.74 -23.02 -14.50
C GLU A 294 8.64 -22.42 -15.39
N GLN A 295 8.23 -21.16 -15.15
CA GLN A 295 7.24 -20.46 -15.96
C GLN A 295 7.66 -20.32 -17.43
N LEU A 296 8.97 -20.13 -17.66
CA LEU A 296 9.54 -20.02 -19.01
C LEU A 296 9.87 -21.37 -19.65
N GLN A 297 9.58 -22.48 -18.95
CA GLN A 297 9.91 -23.85 -19.38
C GLN A 297 11.40 -24.03 -19.74
N LYS A 298 12.28 -23.29 -19.05
CA LYS A 298 13.73 -23.35 -19.24
C LYS A 298 14.33 -24.26 -18.17
N VAL A 299 15.15 -25.23 -18.58
CA VAL A 299 15.75 -26.22 -17.66
C VAL A 299 17.26 -26.04 -17.64
N TYR A 300 17.75 -25.38 -16.58
CA TYR A 300 19.18 -25.17 -16.31
C TYR A 300 19.58 -25.82 -14.98
N GLU A 301 20.83 -26.25 -14.85
CA GLU A 301 21.40 -26.65 -13.54
C GLU A 301 21.60 -25.38 -12.71
N VAL A 302 20.99 -25.29 -11.52
CA VAL A 302 21.11 -24.11 -10.64
C VAL A 302 22.02 -24.43 -9.45
N ILE A 303 23.02 -23.60 -9.23
CA ILE A 303 24.05 -23.71 -8.20
C ILE A 303 23.98 -22.48 -7.29
N VAL A 304 24.13 -22.68 -5.98
CA VAL A 304 23.95 -21.68 -4.91
C VAL A 304 25.14 -21.66 -3.96
#